data_AF-A0A1B6K2F4-F1
#
_entry.id   AF-A0A1B6K2F4-F1
#
_cell.length_a   1.000
_cell.length_b   1.000
_cell.length_c   1.000
_cell.angle_alpha   90.00
_cell.angle_beta   90.00
_cell.angle_gamma   90.00
#
_symmetry.space_group_name_H-M   'P 1'
#
loop_
_entity.id
_entity.type
_entity.pdbx_description
1 polymer ?
#
loop_
_entity_poly.entity_id
_entity_poly.type
_entity_poly.pdbx_seq_one_letter_code
_entity_poly.pdbx_strand_id
1 'polypeptide(L)'
;MPKESKFKQSYRSTWESLPDFKGWLQPVPDNPSRAFCTICDKTLYAHRLSLLQHTCTVKHTRLAQRKFIESEKQKSDLIQTEVLAMDVVPGGGVDLNTFVQPDIDSSEDEAPNVYISTVSQPLPNSSDSPSIVEINNSPPISTHVLDTCRGLPVQNLQVSLYKLLDGRWTHISDCVTNPVGRCNEFISREDFKVGRYKLHYDVDRYFELRRQDSMYPFIEIVFDARSPTDHLHIPLIMSPYGYSTYRGS
;
A
#
# COMPACT_ATOMS: atom_id res chain seq x y z
N MET A 1 7.00 -43.43 8.63
CA MET A 1 6.87 -41.99 8.92
C MET A 1 7.75 -41.22 7.95
N PRO A 2 7.21 -40.64 6.87
CA PRO A 2 8.01 -39.76 6.01
C PRO A 2 8.27 -38.46 6.78
N LYS A 3 9.55 -38.11 6.95
CA LYS A 3 9.96 -36.87 7.61
C LYS A 3 9.47 -35.68 6.77
N GLU A 4 8.68 -34.81 7.39
CA GLU A 4 8.23 -33.55 6.79
C GLU A 4 9.45 -32.74 6.29
N SER A 5 9.53 -32.56 4.99
CA SER A 5 10.49 -31.67 4.35
C SER A 5 10.14 -30.24 4.76
N LYS A 6 10.83 -29.70 5.79
CA LYS A 6 10.81 -28.28 6.15
C LYS A 6 11.11 -27.47 4.89
N PHE A 7 10.11 -26.79 4.34
CA PHE A 7 10.25 -25.90 3.20
C PHE A 7 11.30 -24.84 3.53
N LYS A 8 12.44 -24.88 2.84
CA LYS A 8 13.51 -23.88 2.97
C LYS A 8 13.31 -22.85 1.86
N GLN A 9 12.70 -21.73 2.19
CA GLN A 9 12.66 -20.60 1.27
C GLN A 9 14.09 -20.10 1.04
N SER A 10 14.51 -20.08 -0.22
CA SER A 10 15.80 -19.54 -0.64
C SER A 10 15.67 -18.09 -1.13
N TYR A 11 16.76 -17.34 -1.01
CA TYR A 11 16.97 -16.03 -1.60
C TYR A 11 16.74 -16.10 -3.11
N ARG A 12 16.02 -15.11 -3.64
CA ARG A 12 15.80 -14.96 -5.07
C ARG A 12 16.48 -13.67 -5.52
N SER A 13 17.42 -13.76 -6.45
CA SER A 13 18.09 -12.59 -7.02
C SER A 13 17.13 -11.61 -7.68
N THR A 14 15.98 -12.10 -8.18
CA THR A 14 14.89 -11.24 -8.69
C THR A 14 14.31 -10.28 -7.65
N TRP A 15 14.55 -10.51 -6.34
CA TRP A 15 14.14 -9.57 -5.30
C TRP A 15 14.98 -8.29 -5.31
N GLU A 16 16.22 -8.33 -5.78
CA GLU A 16 17.09 -7.15 -5.84
C GLU A 16 16.55 -6.06 -6.78
N SER A 17 15.69 -6.43 -7.74
CA SER A 17 15.04 -5.49 -8.65
C SER A 17 13.68 -4.96 -8.15
N LEU A 18 13.11 -5.55 -7.08
CA LEU A 18 11.81 -5.12 -6.56
C LEU A 18 11.92 -3.76 -5.84
N PRO A 19 10.95 -2.85 -5.98
CA PRO A 19 11.02 -1.50 -5.39
C PRO A 19 11.34 -1.50 -3.88
N ASP A 20 10.76 -2.42 -3.12
CA ASP A 20 10.93 -2.50 -1.67
C ASP A 20 12.34 -2.95 -1.23
N PHE A 21 13.07 -3.65 -2.09
CA PHE A 21 14.32 -4.35 -1.76
C PHE A 21 15.54 -3.80 -2.53
N LYS A 22 15.29 -2.99 -3.56
CA LYS A 22 16.31 -2.47 -4.44
C LYS A 22 17.30 -1.57 -3.69
N GLY A 23 18.60 -1.79 -3.95
CA GLY A 23 19.67 -0.94 -3.46
C GLY A 23 20.19 -1.26 -2.06
N TRP A 24 19.57 -2.19 -1.32
CA TRP A 24 20.04 -2.56 0.03
C TRP A 24 20.09 -4.06 0.32
N LEU A 25 19.32 -4.87 -0.41
CA LEU A 25 19.24 -6.32 -0.20
C LEU A 25 20.30 -7.05 -1.03
N GLN A 26 21.03 -7.99 -0.42
CA GLN A 26 22.04 -8.82 -1.08
C GLN A 26 21.93 -10.30 -0.66
N PRO A 27 22.40 -11.24 -1.50
CA PRO A 27 22.54 -12.64 -1.10
C PRO A 27 23.69 -12.82 -0.09
N VAL A 28 23.58 -13.84 0.77
CA VAL A 28 24.70 -14.29 1.62
C VAL A 28 25.39 -15.45 0.91
N PRO A 29 26.70 -15.37 0.60
CA PRO A 29 27.46 -16.49 0.07
C PRO A 29 27.32 -17.72 0.97
N ASP A 30 27.22 -18.90 0.35
CA ASP A 30 27.15 -20.20 1.05
C ASP A 30 25.91 -20.43 1.93
N ASN A 31 24.95 -19.50 1.99
CA ASN A 31 23.69 -19.69 2.70
C ASN A 31 22.47 -19.17 1.93
N PRO A 32 21.81 -20.01 1.11
CA PRO A 32 20.69 -19.60 0.29
C PRO A 32 19.45 -19.22 1.13
N SER A 33 19.37 -19.61 2.40
CA SER A 33 18.23 -19.25 3.27
C SER A 33 18.38 -17.89 3.96
N ARG A 34 19.46 -17.16 3.65
CA ARG A 34 19.81 -15.89 4.27
C ARG A 34 19.91 -14.78 3.23
N ALA A 35 19.58 -13.58 3.68
CA ALA A 35 19.76 -12.34 2.94
C ALA A 35 20.54 -11.36 3.81
N PHE A 36 21.24 -10.43 3.19
CA PHE A 36 22.02 -9.41 3.87
C PHE A 36 21.46 -8.02 3.57
N CYS A 37 21.36 -7.18 4.60
CA CYS A 37 21.02 -5.77 4.46
C CYS A 37 22.28 -4.90 4.60
N THR A 38 22.64 -4.19 3.53
CA THR A 38 23.81 -3.29 3.48
C THR A 38 23.60 -1.96 4.20
N ILE A 39 22.35 -1.61 4.54
CA ILE A 39 22.02 -0.41 5.31
C ILE A 39 22.20 -0.67 6.81
N CYS A 40 21.72 -1.81 7.29
CA CYS A 40 21.72 -2.14 8.70
C CYS A 40 22.91 -2.99 9.16
N ASP A 41 23.70 -3.49 8.21
CA ASP A 41 24.76 -4.48 8.42
C ASP A 41 24.23 -5.70 9.20
N LYS A 42 23.20 -6.34 8.64
CA LYS A 42 22.47 -7.42 9.32
C LYS A 42 22.09 -8.54 8.36
N THR A 43 22.32 -9.77 8.82
CA THR A 43 21.82 -10.98 8.17
C THR A 43 20.38 -11.28 8.60
N LEU A 44 19.51 -11.51 7.63
CA LEU A 44 18.09 -11.78 7.75
C LEU A 44 17.76 -13.15 7.16
N TYR A 45 16.59 -13.68 7.50
CA TYR A 45 16.04 -14.82 6.76
C TYR A 45 15.61 -14.36 5.37
N ALA A 46 15.90 -15.16 4.35
CA ALA A 46 15.46 -14.93 2.98
C ALA A 46 13.97 -15.25 2.80
N HIS A 47 13.13 -14.80 3.73
CA HIS A 47 11.68 -14.93 3.70
C HIS A 47 11.10 -13.53 3.50
N ARG A 48 10.20 -13.35 2.52
CA ARG A 48 9.69 -12.03 2.10
C ARG A 48 9.17 -11.19 3.27
N LEU A 49 8.41 -11.80 4.18
CA LEU A 49 7.90 -11.12 5.37
C LEU A 49 9.03 -10.63 6.30
N SER A 50 10.08 -11.43 6.51
CA SER A 50 11.22 -11.03 7.33
C SER A 50 11.99 -9.85 6.72
N LEU A 51 12.02 -9.75 5.38
CA LEU A 51 12.64 -8.64 4.67
C LEU A 51 11.78 -7.37 4.75
N LEU A 52 10.45 -7.48 4.58
CA LEU A 52 9.53 -6.36 4.70
C LEU A 52 9.42 -5.84 6.15
N GLN A 53 9.42 -6.72 7.14
CA GLN A 53 9.48 -6.31 8.54
C GLN A 53 10.79 -5.55 8.84
N HIS A 54 11.89 -5.94 8.17
CA HIS A 54 13.17 -5.26 8.34
C HIS A 54 13.16 -3.82 7.80
N THR A 55 12.55 -3.56 6.63
CA THR A 55 12.47 -2.20 6.06
C THR A 55 11.76 -1.22 6.96
N CYS A 56 10.79 -1.72 7.73
CA CYS A 56 10.02 -0.96 8.71
C CYS A 56 10.73 -0.75 10.06
N THR A 57 11.92 -1.32 10.28
CA THR A 57 12.63 -1.13 11.55
C THR A 57 13.15 0.30 11.68
N VAL A 58 13.05 0.88 12.88
CA VAL A 58 13.56 2.24 13.17
C VAL A 58 15.02 2.42 12.76
N LYS A 59 15.87 1.39 12.95
CA LYS A 59 17.26 1.42 12.52
C LYS A 59 17.37 1.53 11.00
N HIS A 60 16.62 0.69 10.26
CA HIS A 60 16.63 0.70 8.81
C HIS A 60 16.12 2.03 8.27
N THR A 61 14.95 2.50 8.70
CA THR A 61 14.36 3.76 8.23
C THR A 61 15.28 4.95 8.46
N ARG A 62 15.88 5.07 9.67
CA ARG A 62 16.80 6.18 10.00
C ARG A 62 18.07 6.16 9.16
N LEU A 63 18.67 4.98 8.97
CA LEU A 63 19.90 4.85 8.19
C LEU A 63 19.65 4.97 6.69
N ALA A 64 18.52 4.46 6.19
CA ALA A 64 18.10 4.61 4.80
C ALA A 64 17.85 6.09 4.45
N GLN A 65 17.12 6.82 5.31
CA GLN A 65 16.88 8.26 5.14
C GLN A 65 18.20 9.05 5.16
N ARG A 66 19.13 8.70 6.06
CA ARG A 66 20.45 9.35 6.12
C ARG A 66 21.26 9.10 4.85
N LYS A 67 21.34 7.85 4.39
CA LYS A 67 22.03 7.50 3.13
C LYS A 67 21.40 8.20 1.93
N PHE A 68 20.08 8.34 1.91
CA PHE A 68 19.38 9.11 0.88
C PHE A 68 19.80 10.58 0.89
N ILE A 69 19.75 11.25 2.05
CA ILE A 69 20.18 12.65 2.20
C ILE A 69 21.66 12.83 1.83
N GLU A 70 22.53 11.91 2.26
CA GLU A 70 23.96 11.92 1.90
C GLU A 70 24.16 11.76 0.39
N SER A 71 23.39 10.89 -0.27
CA SER A 71 23.47 10.70 -1.73
C SER A 71 22.98 11.92 -2.51
N GLU A 72 21.98 12.64 -2.01
CA GLU A 72 21.49 13.89 -2.61
C GLU A 72 22.48 15.04 -2.37
N LYS A 73 23.09 15.10 -1.19
CA LYS A 73 24.15 16.08 -0.90
C LYS A 73 25.38 15.87 -1.77
N GLN A 74 25.78 14.62 -2.02
CA GLN A 74 26.88 14.32 -2.95
C GLN A 74 26.53 14.70 -4.39
N LYS A 75 25.28 14.54 -4.83
CA LYS A 75 24.83 15.03 -6.15
C LYS A 75 24.86 16.56 -6.22
N SER A 76 24.39 17.26 -5.19
CA SER A 76 24.44 18.72 -5.16
C SER A 76 25.87 19.25 -5.10
N ASP A 77 26.76 18.60 -4.35
CA ASP A 77 28.18 18.97 -4.25
C ASP A 77 28.91 18.69 -5.57
N LEU A 78 28.55 17.63 -6.31
CA LEU A 78 29.07 17.35 -7.65
C LEU A 78 28.64 18.42 -8.66
N ILE A 79 27.35 18.79 -8.65
CA ILE A 79 26.82 19.88 -9.49
C ILE A 79 27.49 21.21 -9.14
N GLN A 80 27.67 21.51 -7.85
CA GLN A 80 28.33 22.74 -7.41
C GLN A 80 29.82 22.77 -7.79
N THR A 81 30.50 21.63 -7.78
CA THR A 81 31.91 21.52 -8.22
C THR A 81 32.05 21.71 -9.73
N GLU A 82 31.09 21.24 -10.52
CA GLU A 82 31.04 21.50 -11.97
C GLU A 82 30.78 22.99 -12.27
N VAL A 83 29.90 23.64 -11.51
CA VAL A 83 29.62 25.09 -11.65
C VAL A 83 30.81 25.95 -11.22
N LEU A 84 31.52 25.58 -10.14
CA LEU A 84 32.72 26.31 -9.68
C LEU A 84 33.97 26.05 -10.54
N ALA A 85 33.98 25.01 -11.37
CA ALA A 85 35.03 24.78 -12.37
C ALA A 85 34.84 25.64 -13.63
N MET A 86 33.71 26.36 -13.74
CA MET A 86 33.38 27.27 -14.82
C MET A 86 33.18 28.68 -14.24
N ASP A 87 34.28 29.40 -13.98
CA ASP A 87 34.41 30.84 -14.31
C ASP A 87 35.71 31.46 -13.76
N VAL A 88 36.65 31.76 -14.66
CA VAL A 88 37.55 32.91 -14.54
C VAL A 88 37.62 33.60 -15.91
N VAL A 89 36.77 34.61 -16.11
CA VAL A 89 37.02 35.68 -17.08
C VAL A 89 36.80 37.02 -16.36
N PRO A 90 37.83 37.88 -16.24
CA PRO A 90 37.67 39.17 -15.61
C PRO A 90 37.23 40.21 -16.64
N GLY A 91 36.19 40.99 -16.31
CA GLY A 91 36.05 42.34 -16.87
C GLY A 91 34.62 42.83 -17.10
N GLY A 92 34.32 43.99 -16.50
CA GLY A 92 33.34 44.95 -17.03
C GLY A 92 32.08 45.11 -16.17
N GLY A 93 32.15 46.01 -15.18
CA GLY A 93 30.98 46.43 -14.42
C GLY A 93 30.09 47.44 -15.15
N VAL A 94 28.85 47.57 -14.68
CA VAL A 94 28.04 48.80 -14.63
C VAL A 94 26.93 48.66 -13.57
N ASP A 95 26.86 49.63 -12.67
CA ASP A 95 25.85 49.90 -11.63
C ASP A 95 24.53 50.40 -12.27
N LEU A 96 23.30 50.02 -11.84
CA LEU A 96 22.50 50.28 -10.63
C LEU A 96 21.35 51.30 -10.91
N ASN A 97 20.14 50.92 -10.44
CA ASN A 97 18.93 51.72 -10.19
C ASN A 97 18.10 52.25 -11.37
N THR A 98 16.91 51.66 -11.55
CA THR A 98 15.67 52.45 -11.72
C THR A 98 14.47 51.69 -11.15
N PHE A 99 14.01 52.14 -9.99
CA PHE A 99 12.70 51.90 -9.40
C PHE A 99 11.64 52.69 -10.18
N VAL A 100 10.51 52.07 -10.53
CA VAL A 100 9.21 52.76 -10.74
C VAL A 100 8.07 51.80 -10.35
N GLN A 101 7.30 52.18 -9.32
CA GLN A 101 5.98 51.64 -8.98
C GLN A 101 4.91 52.18 -9.96
N PRO A 102 3.70 51.62 -9.94
CA PRO A 102 2.53 52.50 -9.83
C PRO A 102 1.60 52.09 -8.68
N ASP A 103 1.21 53.11 -7.92
CA ASP A 103 0.10 53.11 -6.97
C ASP A 103 -1.24 53.38 -7.69
N ILE A 104 -2.33 53.33 -6.90
CA ILE A 104 -3.75 53.71 -7.11
C ILE A 104 -4.64 52.45 -7.29
N ASP A 105 -5.30 51.90 -6.27
CA ASP A 105 -6.31 52.39 -5.30
C ASP A 105 -7.74 51.98 -5.72
N SER A 106 -8.49 51.53 -4.69
CA SER A 106 -9.96 51.43 -4.53
C SER A 106 -10.80 50.75 -5.64
N SER A 107 -11.86 49.97 -5.42
CA SER A 107 -12.75 49.62 -4.28
C SER A 107 -13.86 48.73 -4.88
N GLU A 108 -14.44 47.81 -4.08
CA GLU A 108 -15.84 47.30 -4.20
C GLU A 108 -16.18 46.53 -5.51
N ASP A 109 -17.15 45.62 -5.64
CA ASP A 109 -18.00 44.79 -4.79
C ASP A 109 -18.65 43.76 -5.74
N GLU A 110 -19.20 42.70 -5.16
CA GLU A 110 -20.23 41.78 -5.71
C GLU A 110 -19.92 40.75 -6.82
N ALA A 111 -20.25 39.51 -6.46
CA ALA A 111 -20.49 38.38 -7.34
C ALA A 111 -21.89 38.43 -7.97
N PRO A 112 -22.12 37.90 -9.18
CA PRO A 112 -23.47 37.65 -9.66
C PRO A 112 -23.90 36.21 -9.38
N ASN A 113 -24.90 36.10 -8.52
CA ASN A 113 -25.84 34.97 -8.48
C ASN A 113 -26.63 34.93 -9.79
N VAL A 114 -26.59 33.81 -10.51
CA VAL A 114 -27.53 33.55 -11.62
C VAL A 114 -28.48 32.43 -11.19
N TYR A 115 -29.65 32.84 -10.71
CA TYR A 115 -30.85 32.03 -10.68
C TYR A 115 -31.39 31.90 -12.11
N ILE A 116 -31.49 30.67 -12.62
CA ILE A 116 -32.42 30.36 -13.70
C ILE A 116 -33.32 29.22 -13.25
N SER A 117 -34.58 29.61 -13.01
CA SER A 117 -35.74 28.74 -12.87
C SER A 117 -36.19 28.28 -14.25
N THR A 118 -36.26 26.98 -14.50
CA THR A 118 -37.04 26.46 -15.64
C THR A 118 -37.63 25.08 -15.33
N VAL A 119 -38.90 25.13 -14.93
CA VAL A 119 -40.05 24.36 -15.43
C VAL A 119 -39.83 22.90 -15.82
N SER A 120 -40.47 22.03 -15.02
CA SER A 120 -40.76 20.62 -15.29
C SER A 120 -41.57 20.41 -16.57
N GLN A 121 -41.16 19.44 -17.39
CA GLN A 121 -42.06 18.70 -18.29
C GLN A 121 -41.72 17.20 -18.27
N PRO A 122 -42.73 16.30 -18.37
CA PRO A 122 -42.55 14.85 -18.19
C PRO A 122 -42.20 14.16 -19.51
N LEU A 123 -41.31 13.16 -19.45
CA LEU A 123 -40.99 12.29 -20.59
C LEU A 123 -41.86 11.02 -20.61
N PRO A 124 -42.16 10.46 -21.80
CA PRO A 124 -43.16 9.42 -21.99
C PRO A 124 -42.63 8.01 -21.68
N ASN A 125 -43.54 7.16 -21.20
CA ASN A 125 -43.38 5.71 -21.16
C ASN A 125 -43.08 5.17 -22.56
N SER A 126 -41.93 4.51 -22.73
CA SER A 126 -41.74 3.52 -23.78
C SER A 126 -41.01 2.31 -23.20
N SER A 127 -41.76 1.22 -23.14
CA SER A 127 -41.33 -0.13 -22.88
C SER A 127 -40.56 -0.66 -24.10
N ASP A 128 -39.26 -0.84 -23.93
CA ASP A 128 -38.41 -1.92 -24.46
C ASP A 128 -36.95 -1.44 -24.48
N SER A 129 -36.31 -1.54 -23.32
CA SER A 129 -34.86 -1.47 -23.22
C SER A 129 -34.33 -2.91 -23.20
N PRO A 130 -33.35 -3.27 -24.05
CA PRO A 130 -32.71 -4.57 -23.95
C PRO A 130 -32.10 -4.68 -22.56
N SER A 131 -32.28 -5.83 -21.92
CA SER A 131 -31.73 -6.13 -20.60
C SER A 131 -30.22 -5.88 -20.65
N ILE A 132 -29.78 -4.74 -20.12
CA ILE A 132 -28.36 -4.55 -19.82
C ILE A 132 -28.11 -5.59 -18.74
N VAL A 133 -27.46 -6.68 -19.15
CA VAL A 133 -26.86 -7.62 -18.23
C VAL A 133 -25.89 -6.77 -17.43
N GLU A 134 -26.24 -6.37 -16.21
CA GLU A 134 -25.29 -5.75 -15.31
C GLU A 134 -24.16 -6.77 -15.15
N ILE A 135 -23.06 -6.52 -15.85
CA ILE A 135 -21.82 -7.22 -15.59
C ILE A 135 -21.47 -6.80 -14.17
N ASN A 136 -21.82 -7.65 -13.20
CA ASN A 136 -21.43 -7.47 -11.81
C ASN A 136 -19.91 -7.47 -11.76
N ASN A 137 -19.33 -6.28 -11.93
CA ASN A 137 -17.90 -6.04 -11.88
C ASN A 137 -17.39 -6.04 -10.42
N SER A 138 -18.20 -6.59 -9.50
CA SER A 138 -17.87 -6.71 -8.10
C SER A 138 -16.71 -7.70 -7.95
N PRO A 139 -15.69 -7.33 -7.17
CA PRO A 139 -14.50 -8.16 -7.02
C PRO A 139 -14.86 -9.52 -6.38
N PRO A 140 -14.11 -10.58 -6.72
CA PRO A 140 -14.35 -11.94 -6.20
C PRO A 140 -14.21 -12.06 -4.71
N ILE A 141 -13.26 -11.34 -4.13
CA ILE A 141 -12.99 -11.35 -2.70
C ILE A 141 -12.87 -9.90 -2.25
N SER A 142 -13.53 -9.57 -1.14
CA SER A 142 -13.38 -8.27 -0.49
C SER A 142 -13.49 -8.41 1.02
N THR A 143 -12.96 -7.43 1.75
CA THR A 143 -13.05 -7.35 3.20
C THR A 143 -13.39 -5.93 3.63
N HIS A 144 -13.96 -5.82 4.82
CA HIS A 144 -14.16 -4.56 5.53
C HIS A 144 -13.78 -4.79 6.99
N VAL A 145 -12.97 -3.91 7.56
CA VAL A 145 -12.43 -4.07 8.91
C VAL A 145 -12.94 -2.94 9.81
N LEU A 146 -13.56 -3.33 10.92
CA LEU A 146 -14.16 -2.42 11.90
C LEU A 146 -13.59 -2.68 13.30
N ASP A 147 -13.21 -1.61 13.99
CA ASP A 147 -12.85 -1.63 15.41
C ASP A 147 -14.07 -1.22 16.25
N THR A 148 -14.62 -2.16 17.03
CA THR A 148 -15.82 -1.94 17.84
C THR A 148 -15.56 -1.18 19.13
N CYS A 149 -14.33 -1.18 19.64
CA CYS A 149 -13.98 -0.35 20.80
C CYS A 149 -14.02 1.13 20.44
N ARG A 150 -13.73 1.46 19.17
CA ARG A 150 -13.73 2.84 18.68
C ARG A 150 -14.99 3.20 17.88
N GLY A 151 -15.73 2.21 17.41
CA GLY A 151 -16.84 2.40 16.48
C GLY A 151 -16.38 2.96 15.12
N LEU A 152 -15.14 2.67 14.71
CA LEU A 152 -14.51 3.26 13.52
C LEU A 152 -13.93 2.19 12.58
N PRO A 153 -13.95 2.42 11.26
CA PRO A 153 -13.23 1.59 10.32
C PRO A 153 -11.73 1.59 10.61
N VAL A 154 -11.10 0.46 10.31
CA VAL A 154 -9.67 0.27 10.52
C VAL A 154 -8.94 0.57 9.22
N GLN A 155 -8.34 1.76 9.15
CA GLN A 155 -7.52 2.20 8.03
C GLN A 155 -6.06 1.75 8.20
N ASN A 156 -5.34 1.60 7.07
CA ASN A 156 -3.92 1.30 6.98
C ASN A 156 -3.52 -0.05 7.59
N LEU A 157 -4.43 -1.01 7.55
CA LEU A 157 -4.19 -2.39 7.98
C LEU A 157 -3.76 -3.24 6.79
N GLN A 158 -2.62 -3.91 6.92
CA GLN A 158 -2.15 -4.87 5.93
C GLN A 158 -3.01 -6.14 5.96
N VAL A 159 -3.50 -6.55 4.78
CA VAL A 159 -4.27 -7.77 4.57
C VAL A 159 -3.68 -8.53 3.38
N SER A 160 -3.35 -9.80 3.58
CA SER A 160 -2.78 -10.66 2.52
C SER A 160 -3.75 -11.78 2.15
N LEU A 161 -3.88 -12.05 0.85
CA LEU A 161 -4.65 -13.19 0.33
C LEU A 161 -3.73 -14.36 0.02
N TYR A 162 -4.14 -15.56 0.45
CA TYR A 162 -3.52 -16.82 0.11
C TYR A 162 -4.54 -17.79 -0.48
N LYS A 163 -4.07 -18.72 -1.30
CA LYS A 163 -4.82 -19.87 -1.79
C LYS A 163 -4.13 -21.17 -1.42
N LEU A 164 -4.89 -22.19 -1.03
CA LEU A 164 -4.36 -23.52 -0.77
C LEU A 164 -4.15 -24.26 -2.10
N LEU A 165 -2.90 -24.53 -2.44
CA LEU A 165 -2.47 -25.29 -3.62
C LEU A 165 -1.57 -26.45 -3.16
N ASP A 166 -1.89 -27.67 -3.57
CA ASP A 166 -1.10 -28.88 -3.24
C ASP A 166 -0.79 -29.03 -1.73
N GLY A 167 -1.78 -28.70 -0.89
CA GLY A 167 -1.68 -28.74 0.57
C GLY A 167 -0.84 -27.63 1.20
N ARG A 168 -0.46 -26.59 0.43
CA ARG A 168 0.35 -25.46 0.91
C ARG A 168 -0.34 -24.13 0.63
N TRP A 169 -0.19 -23.18 1.57
CA TRP A 169 -0.67 -21.82 1.37
C TRP A 169 0.27 -21.07 0.42
N THR A 170 -0.25 -20.70 -0.74
CA THR A 170 0.45 -19.89 -1.75
C THR A 170 -0.07 -18.46 -1.66
N HIS A 171 0.84 -17.51 -1.47
CA HIS A 171 0.53 -16.07 -1.49
C HIS A 171 0.02 -15.65 -2.87
N ILE A 172 -1.04 -14.86 -2.89
CA ILE A 172 -1.65 -14.32 -4.10
C ILE A 172 -1.36 -12.83 -4.19
N SER A 173 -1.71 -12.07 -3.15
CA SER A 173 -1.64 -10.62 -3.16
C SER A 173 -1.65 -10.03 -1.76
N ASP A 174 -1.33 -8.74 -1.72
CA ASP A 174 -1.27 -7.89 -0.55
C ASP A 174 -2.18 -6.68 -0.77
N CYS A 175 -2.77 -6.17 0.31
CA CYS A 175 -3.63 -5.01 0.27
C CYS A 175 -3.56 -4.23 1.59
N VAL A 176 -3.83 -2.93 1.53
CA VAL A 176 -3.90 -2.06 2.71
C VAL A 176 -5.31 -1.48 2.78
N THR A 177 -5.96 -1.58 3.94
CA THR A 177 -7.31 -1.04 4.11
C THR A 177 -7.34 0.48 3.92
N ASN A 178 -8.29 0.94 3.12
CA ASN A 178 -8.49 2.35 2.82
C ASN A 178 -9.13 3.12 4.01
N PRO A 179 -9.39 4.44 3.91
CA PRO A 179 -9.98 5.24 5.01
C PRO A 179 -11.32 4.74 5.54
N VAL A 180 -12.07 3.99 4.73
CA VAL A 180 -13.34 3.36 5.14
C VAL A 180 -13.15 1.88 5.52
N GLY A 181 -11.92 1.45 5.81
CA GLY A 181 -11.58 0.12 6.31
C GLY A 181 -11.72 -1.01 5.30
N ARG A 182 -11.84 -0.71 4.00
CA ARG A 182 -12.11 -1.70 2.96
C ARG A 182 -10.87 -2.09 2.19
N CYS A 183 -10.89 -3.32 1.70
CA CYS A 183 -10.00 -3.80 0.66
C CYS A 183 -10.75 -4.75 -0.29
N ASN A 184 -10.58 -4.58 -1.60
CA ASN A 184 -11.36 -5.26 -2.63
C ASN A 184 -10.55 -5.64 -3.88
N GLU A 185 -9.24 -5.39 -3.92
CA GLU A 185 -8.37 -5.63 -5.07
C GLU A 185 -7.43 -6.82 -4.84
N PHE A 186 -7.94 -7.93 -4.31
CA PHE A 186 -7.10 -9.08 -3.99
C PHE A 186 -6.76 -9.93 -5.22
N ILE A 187 -7.72 -10.16 -6.11
CA ILE A 187 -7.55 -11.07 -7.24
C ILE A 187 -8.53 -10.67 -8.34
N SER A 188 -8.08 -10.75 -9.59
CA SER A 188 -8.90 -10.51 -10.77
C SER A 188 -9.98 -11.59 -10.91
N ARG A 189 -11.04 -11.32 -11.67
CA ARG A 189 -12.08 -12.32 -11.95
C ARG A 189 -11.50 -13.49 -12.75
N GLU A 190 -10.57 -13.19 -13.64
CA GLU A 190 -9.93 -14.12 -14.56
C GLU A 190 -9.06 -15.14 -13.82
N ASP A 191 -8.33 -14.67 -12.79
CA ASP A 191 -7.44 -15.50 -11.97
C ASP A 191 -8.18 -16.20 -10.82
N PHE A 192 -9.38 -15.74 -10.47
CA PHE A 192 -10.19 -16.35 -9.41
C PHE A 192 -10.70 -17.73 -9.82
N LYS A 193 -10.32 -18.75 -9.05
CA LYS A 193 -10.80 -20.13 -9.24
C LYS A 193 -11.38 -20.68 -7.95
N VAL A 194 -12.27 -21.66 -8.08
CA VAL A 194 -12.75 -22.50 -6.98
C VAL A 194 -11.58 -23.05 -6.16
N GLY A 195 -11.77 -23.15 -4.84
CA GLY A 195 -10.78 -23.67 -3.92
C GLY A 195 -10.81 -22.97 -2.57
N ARG A 196 -9.82 -23.30 -1.74
CA ARG A 196 -9.70 -22.77 -0.38
C ARG A 196 -8.78 -21.56 -0.35
N TYR A 197 -9.25 -20.49 0.26
CA TYR A 197 -8.53 -19.23 0.43
C TYR A 197 -8.34 -18.91 1.91
N LYS A 198 -7.43 -17.98 2.17
CA LYS A 198 -7.15 -17.43 3.49
C LYS A 198 -6.86 -15.94 3.40
N LEU A 199 -7.53 -15.15 4.22
CA LEU A 199 -7.15 -13.76 4.49
C LEU A 199 -6.33 -13.70 5.78
N HIS A 200 -5.19 -13.02 5.73
CA HIS A 200 -4.31 -12.78 6.87
C HIS A 200 -4.31 -11.28 7.19
N TYR A 201 -4.72 -10.90 8.40
CA TYR A 201 -4.83 -9.52 8.87
C TYR A 201 -3.72 -9.24 9.90
N ASP A 202 -2.83 -8.30 9.60
CA ASP A 202 -1.73 -7.89 10.48
C ASP A 202 -2.20 -6.88 11.54
N VAL A 203 -2.94 -7.37 12.53
CA VAL A 203 -3.60 -6.52 13.54
C VAL A 203 -2.66 -6.08 14.67
N ASP A 204 -1.51 -6.73 14.86
CA ASP A 204 -0.56 -6.39 15.92
C ASP A 204 -0.05 -4.95 15.77
N ARG A 205 0.40 -4.59 14.56
CA ARG A 205 0.84 -3.23 14.25
C ARG A 205 -0.25 -2.18 14.49
N TYR A 206 -1.51 -2.53 14.22
CA TYR A 206 -2.65 -1.63 14.45
C TYR A 206 -2.82 -1.30 15.94
N PHE A 207 -2.71 -2.31 16.82
CA PHE A 207 -2.85 -2.13 18.26
C PHE A 207 -1.58 -1.52 18.89
N GLU A 208 -0.39 -1.91 18.43
CA GLU A 208 0.90 -1.37 18.90
C GLU A 208 0.99 0.16 18.70
N LEU A 209 0.65 0.65 17.50
CA LEU A 209 0.63 2.09 17.20
C LEU A 209 -0.33 2.88 18.09
N ARG A 210 -1.32 2.22 18.69
CA ARG A 210 -2.29 2.81 19.62
C ARG A 210 -1.93 2.59 21.09
N ARG A 211 -0.82 1.91 21.38
CA ARG A 211 -0.42 1.55 22.75
C ARG A 211 -1.52 0.77 23.48
N GLN A 212 -2.19 -0.12 22.75
CA GLN A 212 -3.25 -0.96 23.26
C GLN A 212 -2.81 -2.41 23.19
N ASP A 213 -2.90 -3.13 24.31
CA ASP A 213 -2.62 -4.56 24.31
C ASP A 213 -3.72 -5.32 23.56
N SER A 214 -3.32 -6.32 22.80
CA SER A 214 -4.19 -7.21 22.03
C SER A 214 -3.81 -8.67 22.29
N MET A 215 -4.81 -9.55 22.31
CA MET A 215 -4.60 -10.99 22.38
C MET A 215 -4.04 -11.57 21.07
N TYR A 216 -4.24 -10.88 19.96
CA TYR A 216 -4.00 -11.42 18.61
C TYR A 216 -2.80 -10.74 17.95
N PRO A 217 -1.71 -11.49 17.65
CA PRO A 217 -0.60 -10.98 16.86
C PRO A 217 -0.95 -10.88 15.36
N PHE A 218 -1.97 -11.60 14.92
CA PHE A 218 -2.59 -11.52 13.61
C PHE A 218 -3.91 -12.30 13.67
N ILE A 219 -4.75 -12.13 12.66
CA ILE A 219 -6.00 -12.90 12.51
C ILE A 219 -6.01 -13.55 11.13
N GLU A 220 -6.37 -14.83 11.06
CA GLU A 220 -6.51 -15.55 9.79
C GLU A 220 -7.92 -16.11 9.62
N ILE A 221 -8.56 -15.79 8.49
CA ILE A 221 -9.88 -16.31 8.15
C ILE A 221 -9.75 -17.21 6.91
N VAL A 222 -10.04 -18.50 7.09
CA VAL A 222 -10.00 -19.52 6.04
C VAL A 222 -11.41 -19.80 5.53
N PHE A 223 -11.60 -19.80 4.21
CA PHE A 223 -12.91 -20.01 3.59
C PHE A 223 -12.79 -20.70 2.22
N ASP A 224 -13.89 -21.33 1.78
CA ASP A 224 -13.96 -22.04 0.51
C ASP A 224 -14.78 -21.23 -0.51
N ALA A 225 -14.18 -20.95 -1.66
CA ALA A 225 -14.88 -20.50 -2.86
C ALA A 225 -15.44 -21.71 -3.60
N ARG A 226 -16.73 -21.71 -3.91
CA ARG A 226 -17.45 -22.87 -4.48
C ARG A 226 -17.86 -22.65 -5.93
N SER A 227 -17.94 -21.40 -6.37
CA SER A 227 -18.23 -21.01 -7.76
C SER A 227 -17.18 -20.03 -8.28
N PRO A 228 -16.77 -20.10 -9.56
CA PRO A 228 -15.94 -19.07 -10.19
C PRO A 228 -16.64 -17.70 -10.28
N THR A 229 -17.97 -17.67 -10.14
CA THR A 229 -18.77 -16.44 -10.12
C THR A 229 -19.06 -15.94 -8.71
N ASP A 230 -18.46 -16.54 -7.67
CA ASP A 230 -18.69 -16.08 -6.30
C ASP A 230 -18.20 -14.63 -6.10
N HIS A 231 -18.97 -13.89 -5.31
CA HIS A 231 -18.57 -12.67 -4.63
C HIS A 231 -18.51 -12.98 -3.13
N LEU A 232 -17.30 -12.97 -2.58
CA LEU A 232 -17.01 -13.34 -1.20
C LEU A 232 -16.60 -12.09 -0.43
N HIS A 233 -17.58 -11.46 0.22
CA HIS A 233 -17.30 -10.41 1.19
C HIS A 233 -17.07 -11.04 2.56
N ILE A 234 -15.88 -10.86 3.14
CA ILE A 234 -15.47 -11.45 4.42
C ILE A 234 -15.06 -10.32 5.37
N PRO A 235 -16.01 -9.73 6.14
CA PRO A 235 -15.69 -8.68 7.09
C PRO A 235 -14.91 -9.20 8.29
N LEU A 236 -14.14 -8.30 8.92
CA LEU A 236 -13.52 -8.52 10.21
C LEU A 236 -14.02 -7.43 11.17
N ILE A 237 -14.77 -7.83 12.18
CA ILE A 237 -15.20 -6.96 13.28
C ILE A 237 -14.34 -7.32 14.48
N MET A 238 -13.53 -6.39 14.97
CA MET A 238 -12.53 -6.69 15.99
C MET A 238 -12.54 -5.73 17.17
N SER A 239 -12.08 -6.26 18.29
CA SER A 239 -11.64 -5.59 19.51
C SER A 239 -10.31 -6.23 19.93
N PRO A 240 -9.57 -5.69 20.91
CA PRO A 240 -8.26 -6.24 21.27
C PRO A 240 -8.31 -7.67 21.82
N TYR A 241 -9.45 -8.11 22.35
CA TYR A 241 -9.60 -9.43 23.01
C TYR A 241 -10.73 -10.29 22.42
N GLY A 242 -11.30 -9.88 21.29
CA GLY A 242 -12.33 -10.64 20.58
C GLY A 242 -12.50 -10.15 19.15
N TYR A 243 -12.82 -11.05 18.24
CA TYR A 243 -13.21 -10.70 16.87
C TYR A 243 -14.34 -11.60 16.38
N SER A 244 -15.05 -11.14 15.37
CA SER A 244 -16.03 -11.92 14.63
C SER A 244 -15.86 -11.69 13.13
N THR A 245 -16.28 -12.69 12.36
CA THR A 245 -16.31 -12.67 10.90
C THR A 245 -17.54 -13.44 10.42
N TYR A 246 -17.95 -13.19 9.19
CA TYR A 246 -19.06 -13.87 8.53
C TYR A 246 -18.93 -13.70 7.01
N ARG A 247 -19.79 -14.36 6.24
CA ARG A 247 -19.93 -14.09 4.81
C ARG A 247 -20.97 -12.98 4.62
N GLY A 248 -20.53 -11.82 4.14
CA GLY A 248 -21.39 -10.74 3.70
C GLY A 248 -21.93 -10.96 2.28
N SER A 249 -22.96 -10.20 1.93
CA SER A 249 -23.54 -10.07 0.59
C SER A 249 -22.79 -9.05 -0.25
#